data_AF-A0AA40YCP3-F1
#
_entry.id   AF-A0AA40YCP3-F1
#
_cell.length_a   1.000
_cell.length_b   1.000
_cell.length_c   1.000
_cell.angle_alpha   90.00
_cell.angle_beta   90.00
_cell.angle_gamma   90.00
#
_symmetry.space_group_name_H-M   'P 1'
#
loop_
_entity.id
_entity.type
_entity.pdbx_description
1 polymer ?
#
loop_
_entity_poly.entity_id
_entity_poly.type
_entity_poly.pdbx_seq_one_letter_code
_entity_poly.pdbx_strand_id
1 'polypeptide(L)'
;MKELAVDGVPVTVTCRVLKLARQPYYRWLDKPVTDAVLEEAYRANALFDTVGTSADNAAAESFFASLKREILPGRHGWPTARAARLAVFHWLGFYNHQRRHSTIGYLTPVAFEQRSTTLAIAA
;
A
#
# COMPACT_ATOMS: atom_id res chain seq x y z
N MET A 1 5.29 5.24 27.46
CA MET A 1 5.47 4.23 28.54
C MET A 1 5.90 4.83 29.87
N LYS A 2 6.62 5.97 29.91
CA LYS A 2 6.83 6.75 31.15
C LYS A 2 5.51 7.15 31.82
N GLU A 3 4.46 7.42 31.03
CA GLU A 3 3.15 7.86 31.53
C GLU A 3 2.42 6.83 32.40
N LEU A 4 2.47 5.54 32.08
CA LEU A 4 1.75 4.51 32.86
C LEU A 4 2.27 4.35 34.30
N ALA A 5 3.56 4.65 34.54
CA ALA A 5 4.13 4.63 35.88
C ALA A 5 3.74 5.88 36.70
N VAL A 6 3.39 6.99 36.02
CA VAL A 6 2.88 8.22 36.65
C VAL A 6 1.43 8.03 37.10
N ASP A 7 0.65 7.22 36.38
CA ASP A 7 -0.73 6.85 36.71
C ASP A 7 -0.87 5.75 37.77
N GLY A 8 0.23 5.40 38.46
CA GLY A 8 0.23 4.40 39.54
C GLY A 8 0.14 2.94 39.08
N VAL A 9 0.29 2.64 37.79
CA VAL A 9 0.33 1.27 37.29
C VAL A 9 1.72 0.66 37.54
N PRO A 10 1.83 -0.45 38.30
CA PRO A 10 3.14 -1.06 38.55
C PRO A 10 3.78 -1.53 37.25
N VAL A 11 5.06 -1.19 37.04
CA VAL A 11 5.87 -1.63 35.89
C VAL A 11 5.82 -3.15 35.69
N THR A 12 5.68 -3.91 36.78
CA THR A 12 5.51 -5.37 36.75
C THR A 12 4.22 -5.81 36.03
N VAL A 13 3.13 -5.07 36.19
CA VAL A 13 1.86 -5.29 35.51
C VAL A 13 1.99 -4.91 34.04
N THR A 14 2.53 -3.72 33.75
CA THR A 14 2.73 -3.22 32.39
C THR A 14 3.61 -4.15 31.55
N CYS A 15 4.77 -4.56 32.07
CA CYS A 15 5.67 -5.49 31.37
C CYS A 15 5.05 -6.88 31.16
N ARG A 16 4.22 -7.36 32.10
CA ARG A 16 3.52 -8.65 31.96
C ARG A 16 2.45 -8.59 30.86
N VAL A 17 1.65 -7.53 30.84
CA VAL A 17 0.60 -7.31 29.83
C VAL A 17 1.21 -7.18 28.44
N LEU A 18 2.27 -6.39 28.30
CA LEU A 18 2.97 -6.16 27.03
C LEU A 18 3.92 -7.32 26.64
N LYS A 19 4.04 -8.36 27.48
CA LYS A 19 4.98 -9.49 27.29
C LYS A 19 6.43 -9.05 27.09
N LEU A 20 6.85 -8.00 27.79
CA LEU A 20 8.22 -7.48 27.75
C LEU A 20 8.99 -7.94 28.99
N ALA A 21 10.27 -8.25 28.80
CA ALA A 21 11.16 -8.50 29.93
C ALA A 21 11.43 -7.20 30.71
N ARG A 22 11.50 -7.30 32.05
CA ARG A 22 11.72 -6.14 32.93
C ARG A 22 13.09 -5.49 32.77
N GLN A 23 14.13 -6.27 32.48
CA GLN A 23 15.50 -5.77 32.33
C GLN A 23 15.65 -4.79 31.14
N PRO A 24 15.14 -5.09 29.93
CA PRO A 24 15.10 -4.13 28.84
C PRO A 24 14.38 -2.82 29.16
N TYR A 25 13.28 -2.86 29.91
CA TYR A 25 12.54 -1.65 30.31
C TYR A 25 13.41 -0.70 31.14
N TYR A 26 14.09 -1.22 32.17
CA TYR A 26 14.98 -0.38 32.99
C TYR A 26 16.24 0.06 32.23
N ARG A 27 16.76 -0.77 31.33
CA ARG A 27 17.85 -0.38 30.42
C ARG A 27 17.45 0.79 29.52
N TRP A 28 16.21 0.79 29.03
CA TRP A 28 15.66 1.89 28.23
C TRP A 28 15.40 3.15 29.07
N LEU A 29 15.03 3.02 30.35
CA LEU A 29 14.92 4.18 31.24
C LEU A 29 16.28 4.84 31.52
N ASP A 30 17.32 4.03 31.70
CA ASP A 30 18.71 4.49 31.90
C ASP A 30 19.30 5.11 30.62
N LYS A 31 19.01 4.49 29.47
CA LYS A 31 19.47 4.93 28.16
C LYS A 31 18.29 4.95 27.18
N PRO A 32 17.53 6.06 27.13
CA PRO A 32 16.41 6.16 26.20
C PRO A 32 16.91 6.15 24.76
N VAL A 33 16.02 5.73 23.86
CA VAL A 33 16.22 5.90 22.41
C VAL A 33 16.48 7.38 22.14
N THR A 34 17.58 7.68 21.45
CA THR A 34 17.93 9.06 21.09
C THR A 34 17.03 9.53 19.95
N ASP A 35 16.83 10.84 19.85
CA ASP A 35 16.06 11.44 18.75
C ASP A 35 16.60 11.04 17.38
N ALA A 36 17.92 10.88 17.24
CA ALA A 36 18.54 10.41 16.01
C ALA A 36 18.12 8.98 15.63
N VAL A 37 18.00 8.06 16.59
CA VAL A 37 17.54 6.69 16.34
C VAL A 37 16.03 6.66 16.04
N LEU A 38 15.26 7.53 16.70
CA LEU A 38 13.84 7.68 16.43
C LEU A 38 13.59 8.24 15.02
N GLU A 39 14.34 9.26 14.62
CA GLU A 39 14.32 9.83 13.27
C GLU A 39 14.72 8.80 12.22
N GLU A 40 15.77 8.02 12.45
CA GLU A 40 16.17 6.94 11.54
C GLU A 40 15.06 5.89 11.38
N ALA A 41 14.39 5.51 12.48
CA ALA A 41 13.26 4.60 12.44
C ALA A 41 12.07 5.20 11.66
N TYR A 42 11.77 6.49 11.83
CA TYR A 42 10.73 7.17 11.06
C TYR A 42 11.07 7.26 9.57
N ARG A 43 12.33 7.52 9.22
CA ARG A 43 12.78 7.53 7.82
C ARG A 43 12.69 6.14 7.19
N ALA A 44 13.10 5.10 7.91
CA ALA A 44 12.94 3.73 7.45
C ALA A 44 11.46 3.40 7.21
N ASN A 45 10.57 3.73 8.17
CA ASN A 45 9.14 3.54 8.00
C ASN A 45 8.57 4.34 6.81
N ALA A 46 8.98 5.59 6.63
CA ALA A 46 8.58 6.39 5.49
C ALA A 46 9.02 5.76 4.16
N LEU A 47 10.23 5.17 4.09
CA LEU A 47 10.66 4.41 2.91
C LEU A 47 9.79 3.17 2.70
N PHE A 48 9.50 2.40 3.75
CA PHE A 48 8.62 1.22 3.65
C PHE A 48 7.19 1.59 3.24
N ASP A 49 6.66 2.73 3.72
CA ASP A 49 5.32 3.22 3.39
C ASP A 49 5.27 3.86 1.98
N THR A 50 6.40 4.36 1.46
CA THR A 50 6.47 4.84 0.07
C THR A 50 6.47 3.72 -0.96
N VAL A 51 6.95 2.54 -0.58
CA VAL A 51 6.78 1.32 -1.38
C VAL A 51 5.32 0.93 -1.21
N GLY A 52 4.54 1.00 -2.29
CA GLY A 52 3.10 0.69 -2.26
C GLY A 52 2.80 -0.57 -1.46
N THR A 53 1.63 -0.60 -0.82
CA THR A 53 1.25 -1.71 0.06
C THR A 53 1.21 -3.03 -0.73
N SER A 54 1.24 -4.16 -0.03
CA SER A 54 1.04 -5.47 -0.67
C SER A 54 -0.27 -5.55 -1.46
N ALA A 55 -1.30 -4.80 -1.05
CA ALA A 55 -2.55 -4.66 -1.77
C ALA A 55 -2.38 -3.86 -3.07
N ASP A 56 -1.62 -2.76 -3.05
CA ASP A 56 -1.31 -1.96 -4.25
C ASP A 56 -0.52 -2.80 -5.26
N ASN A 57 0.47 -3.56 -4.79
CA ASN A 57 1.23 -4.47 -5.64
C ASN A 57 0.33 -5.58 -6.23
N ALA A 58 -0.53 -6.21 -5.43
CA ALA A 58 -1.46 -7.23 -5.91
C ALA A 58 -2.45 -6.68 -6.97
N ALA A 59 -2.92 -5.44 -6.80
CA ALA A 59 -3.76 -4.76 -7.79
C ALA A 59 -3.00 -4.50 -9.10
N ALA A 60 -1.76 -3.99 -9.01
CA ALA A 60 -0.91 -3.78 -10.18
C ALA A 60 -0.59 -5.09 -10.91
N GLU A 61 -0.24 -6.16 -10.18
CA GLU A 61 0.02 -7.48 -10.74
C GLU A 61 -1.20 -8.05 -11.47
N SER A 62 -2.39 -7.93 -10.87
CA SER A 62 -3.65 -8.37 -11.48
C SER A 62 -3.96 -7.62 -12.78
N PHE A 63 -3.68 -6.31 -12.81
CA PHE A 63 -3.79 -5.47 -13.99
C PHE A 63 -2.83 -5.94 -15.10
N PHE A 64 -1.54 -6.07 -14.80
CA PHE A 64 -0.53 -6.49 -15.77
C PHE A 64 -0.73 -7.93 -16.27
N ALA A 65 -1.23 -8.82 -15.41
CA ALA A 65 -1.59 -10.17 -15.80
C ALA A 65 -2.73 -10.18 -16.83
N SER A 66 -3.76 -9.35 -16.62
CA SER A 66 -4.89 -9.23 -17.56
C SER A 66 -4.46 -8.63 -18.90
N LEU A 67 -3.67 -7.54 -18.88
CA LEU A 67 -3.07 -6.94 -20.07
C LEU A 67 -2.31 -7.99 -20.89
N LYS A 68 -1.35 -8.68 -20.26
CA LYS A 68 -0.51 -9.68 -20.95
C LYS A 68 -1.34 -10.83 -21.50
N ARG A 69 -2.31 -11.35 -20.73
CA ARG A 69 -3.18 -12.46 -21.16
C ARG A 69 -3.99 -12.11 -22.40
N GLU A 70 -4.43 -10.87 -22.53
CA GLU A 70 -5.32 -10.44 -23.61
C GLU A 70 -4.57 -9.93 -24.85
N ILE A 71 -3.39 -9.32 -24.70
CA ILE A 71 -2.63 -8.79 -25.85
C ILE A 71 -1.54 -9.72 -26.39
N LEU A 72 -1.09 -10.72 -25.60
CA LEU A 72 -0.03 -11.67 -26.01
C LEU A 72 -0.48 -13.12 -26.34
N PRO A 73 -1.78 -13.50 -26.39
CA PRO A 73 -2.12 -14.92 -26.56
C PRO A 73 -1.60 -15.45 -27.89
N GLY A 74 -0.84 -16.55 -27.84
CA GLY A 74 -0.24 -17.19 -29.03
C GLY A 74 0.86 -16.36 -29.72
N ARG A 75 1.35 -15.29 -29.08
CA ARG A 75 2.32 -14.36 -29.68
C ARG A 75 3.67 -14.45 -28.98
N HIS A 76 4.74 -14.74 -29.73
CA HIS A 76 6.12 -14.74 -29.19
C HIS A 76 6.70 -13.32 -28.98
N GLY A 77 6.08 -12.29 -29.56
CA GLY A 77 6.51 -10.90 -29.44
C GLY A 77 5.91 -9.99 -30.51
N TRP A 78 6.10 -8.68 -30.39
CA TRP A 78 5.64 -7.70 -31.37
C TRP A 78 6.68 -7.49 -32.47
N PRO A 79 6.27 -7.21 -33.73
CA PRO A 79 7.20 -7.03 -34.83
C PRO A 79 7.99 -5.72 -34.70
N THR A 80 7.39 -4.73 -34.02
CA THR A 80 7.98 -3.43 -33.72
C THR A 80 7.48 -2.92 -32.37
N ALA A 81 8.27 -2.03 -31.75
CA ALA A 81 7.83 -1.33 -30.55
C ALA A 81 6.57 -0.47 -30.79
N ARG A 82 6.38 0.06 -32.00
CA ARG A 82 5.16 0.81 -32.37
C ARG A 82 3.92 -0.08 -32.31
N ALA A 83 4.00 -1.30 -32.85
CA ALA A 83 2.88 -2.24 -32.81
C ALA A 83 2.51 -2.63 -31.36
N ALA A 84 3.52 -2.87 -30.52
CA ALA A 84 3.32 -3.13 -29.09
C ALA A 84 2.59 -1.97 -28.40
N ARG A 85 3.08 -0.73 -28.59
CA ARG A 85 2.46 0.46 -28.01
C ARG A 85 1.02 0.63 -28.47
N LEU A 86 0.74 0.45 -29.76
CA LEU A 86 -0.60 0.59 -30.31
C LEU A 86 -1.57 -0.45 -29.70
N ALA A 87 -1.14 -1.71 -29.58
CA ALA A 87 -1.93 -2.76 -28.94
C ALA A 87 -2.23 -2.44 -27.46
N VAL A 88 -1.23 -1.98 -26.71
CA VAL A 88 -1.41 -1.52 -25.32
C VAL A 88 -2.38 -0.34 -25.25
N PHE A 89 -2.25 0.66 -26.14
CA PHE A 89 -3.15 1.81 -26.18
C PHE A 89 -4.60 1.43 -26.46
N HIS A 90 -4.84 0.56 -27.46
CA HIS A 90 -6.19 0.08 -27.73
C HIS A 90 -6.76 -0.70 -26.56
N TRP A 91 -5.95 -1.57 -25.94
CA TRP A 91 -6.36 -2.33 -24.79
C TRP A 91 -6.68 -1.44 -23.59
N LEU A 92 -5.87 -0.42 -23.31
CA LEU A 92 -6.12 0.58 -22.27
C LEU A 92 -7.41 1.34 -22.52
N GLY A 93 -7.67 1.74 -23.77
CA GLY A 93 -8.92 2.39 -24.16
C GLY A 93 -10.15 1.52 -23.86
N PHE A 94 -10.08 0.23 -24.22
CA PHE A 94 -11.11 -0.75 -23.87
C PHE A 94 -11.24 -0.94 -22.35
N TYR A 95 -10.13 -1.14 -21.63
CA TYR A 95 -10.09 -1.36 -20.19
C TYR A 95 -10.73 -0.20 -19.42
N ASN A 96 -10.36 1.04 -19.75
CA ASN A 96 -10.79 2.22 -19.01
C ASN A 96 -12.23 2.65 -19.34
N HIS A 97 -12.68 2.46 -20.58
CA HIS A 97 -13.97 3.01 -21.05
C HIS A 97 -15.07 1.98 -21.28
N GLN A 98 -14.75 0.70 -21.42
CA GLN A 98 -15.73 -0.33 -21.80
C GLN A 98 -15.76 -1.52 -20.86
N ARG A 99 -14.62 -1.91 -20.27
CA ARG A 99 -14.56 -3.06 -19.35
C ARG A 99 -15.24 -2.74 -18.03
N ARG A 100 -16.20 -3.58 -17.63
CA ARG A 100 -16.88 -3.48 -16.34
C ARG A 100 -16.19 -4.38 -15.32
N HIS A 101 -16.04 -3.87 -14.10
CA HIS A 101 -15.34 -4.55 -13.02
C HIS A 101 -16.29 -4.76 -11.82
N SER A 102 -16.46 -6.01 -11.39
CA SER A 102 -17.34 -6.36 -10.27
C SER A 102 -16.93 -5.68 -8.96
N THR A 103 -15.63 -5.55 -8.70
CA THR A 103 -15.07 -4.90 -7.49
C THR A 103 -15.50 -3.44 -7.32
N ILE A 104 -15.83 -2.75 -8.42
CA ILE A 104 -16.29 -1.34 -8.42
C ILE A 104 -17.75 -1.21 -8.85
N GLY A 105 -18.57 -2.22 -8.54
CA GLY A 105 -20.02 -2.18 -8.78
C GLY A 105 -20.41 -2.30 -10.25
N TYR A 106 -19.65 -3.08 -11.03
CA TYR A 106 -19.86 -3.27 -12.48
C TYR A 106 -19.76 -1.97 -13.29
N LEU A 107 -18.98 -1.01 -12.81
CA LEU A 107 -18.63 0.20 -13.52
C LEU A 107 -17.33 0.03 -14.31
N THR A 108 -17.12 0.94 -15.26
CA THR A 108 -15.81 1.13 -15.89
C THR A 108 -14.91 1.96 -14.98
N PRO A 109 -13.58 1.83 -15.06
CA PRO A 109 -12.66 2.63 -14.24
C PRO A 109 -12.95 4.13 -14.32
N VAL A 110 -13.15 4.65 -15.54
CA VAL A 110 -13.46 6.08 -15.75
C VAL A 110 -14.79 6.48 -15.11
N ALA A 111 -15.83 5.66 -15.24
CA ALA A 111 -17.13 5.97 -14.63
C ALA A 111 -17.05 5.95 -13.09
N PHE A 112 -16.24 5.07 -12.52
CA PHE A 112 -16.02 5.00 -11.07
C PHE A 112 -15.24 6.22 -10.56
N GLU A 113 -14.17 6.64 -11.24
CA GLU A 113 -13.41 7.84 -10.90
C GLU A 113 -14.26 9.12 -10.99
N GLN A 114 -15.09 9.25 -12.03
CA GLN A 114 -16.00 10.39 -12.19
C GLN A 114 -17.01 10.48 -11.04
N ARG A 115 -17.57 9.35 -10.60
CA ARG A 115 -18.48 9.30 -9.44
C ARG A 115 -17.77 9.67 -8.14
N SER A 116 -16.57 9.15 -7.93
CA SER A 116 -15.76 9.43 -6.75
C SER A 116 -15.36 10.91 -6.67
N THR A 117 -14.98 11.49 -7.81
CA THR A 117 -14.65 12.93 -7.93
C THR A 117 -15.87 13.80 -7.65
N THR A 118 -17.04 13.43 -8.16
CA THR A 118 -18.29 14.17 -7.92
C THR A 118 -18.66 14.15 -6.42
N LEU A 119 -18.49 13.02 -5.74
CA LEU A 119 -18.71 12.90 -4.31
C LEU A 119 -17.73 13.74 -3.47
N ALA A 120 -16.47 13.83 -3.89
CA ALA A 120 -15.45 14.61 -3.20
C ALA A 120 -15.65 16.13 -3.35
N ILE A 121 -16.26 16.60 -4.44
CA ILE A 121 -16.57 18.03 -4.66
C ILE A 121 -17.87 18.44 -3.92
N ALA A 122 -18.76 17.48 -3.68
CA ALA A 122 -20.06 17.72 -3.04
C ALA A 122 -20.04 17.67 -1.49
N ALA A 123 -18.91 17.27 -0.88
CA ALA A 123 -18.70 17.18 0.57
C ALA A 123 -17.89 18.37 1.09
#